data_AF-I1CF89-F1
#
_entry.id   AF-I1CF89-F1
#
_cell.length_a   1.000
_cell.length_b   1.000
_cell.length_c   1.000
_cell.angle_alpha   90.00
_cell.angle_beta   90.00
_cell.angle_gamma   90.00
#
_symmetry.space_group_name_H-M   'P 1'
#
loop_
_entity.id
_entity.type
_entity.pdbx_description
1 polymer ?
#
loop_
_entity_poly.entity_id
_entity_poly.type
_entity_poly.pdbx_seq_one_letter_code
_entity_poly.pdbx_strand_id
1 'polypeptide(L)'
;MIIINNIKYACEIFQGHRSSRCDHKERLLKVVRKKGRPISQCENCREKRKTKKVHQKCECLMQKKSLKDKNSSFASSRYVMSIEALLT
;
A
#
# COMPACT_ATOMS: atom_id res chain seq x y z
N MET A 1 24.05 -11.14 9.17
CA MET A 1 22.93 -11.02 10.13
C MET A 1 23.08 -12.22 11.07
N ILE A 2 22.82 -12.07 12.36
CA ILE A 2 23.03 -13.15 13.33
C ILE A 2 21.67 -13.64 13.85
N ILE A 3 21.51 -14.95 14.07
CA ILE A 3 20.28 -15.56 14.58
C ILE A 3 20.60 -16.22 15.91
N ILE A 4 19.90 -15.82 16.97
CA ILE A 4 20.03 -16.37 18.32
C ILE A 4 18.62 -16.68 18.80
N ASN A 5 18.36 -17.91 19.27
CA ASN A 5 17.05 -18.33 19.78
C ASN A 5 15.88 -18.00 18.83
N ASN A 6 16.09 -18.22 17.52
CA ASN A 6 15.13 -17.92 16.46
C ASN A 6 14.77 -16.41 16.29
N ILE A 7 15.50 -15.52 16.95
CA ILE A 7 15.39 -14.07 16.81
C ILE A 7 16.54 -13.57 15.93
N LYS A 8 16.22 -12.68 14.99
CA LYS A 8 17.19 -12.08 14.07
C LYS A 8 17.80 -10.83 14.69
N TYR A 9 19.11 -10.70 14.60
CA TYR A 9 19.89 -9.56 15.07
C TYR A 9 20.75 -8.98 13.94
N ALA A 10 20.88 -7.66 13.91
CA ALA A 10 21.75 -6.95 12.99
C ALA A 10 22.43 -5.79 13.72
N CYS A 11 23.59 -5.38 13.22
CA CYS A 11 24.32 -4.24 13.74
C CYS A 11 23.50 -2.94 13.70
N GLU A 12 23.76 -2.06 14.66
CA GLU A 12 22.98 -0.83 14.88
C GLU A 12 23.12 0.22 13.77
N ILE A 13 24.29 0.31 13.14
CA ILE A 13 24.58 1.32 12.13
C ILE A 13 24.15 0.80 10.75
N PHE A 14 23.03 1.31 10.25
CA PHE A 14 22.50 0.98 8.91
C PHE A 14 23.21 1.71 7.77
N GLN A 15 24.12 2.65 8.09
CA GLN A 15 24.83 3.43 7.08
C GLN A 15 25.93 2.58 6.44
N GLY A 16 25.75 2.25 5.15
CA GLY A 16 26.73 1.52 4.33
C GLY A 16 26.35 0.08 3.97
N HIS A 17 25.36 -0.53 4.62
CA HIS A 17 24.92 -1.89 4.26
C HIS A 17 23.51 -2.19 4.76
N ARG A 18 22.87 -3.21 4.19
CA ARG A 18 21.51 -3.62 4.57
C ARG A 18 21.55 -4.59 5.76
N SER A 19 20.59 -4.51 6.67
CA SER A 19 20.49 -5.44 7.84
C SER A 19 20.45 -6.92 7.44
N SER A 20 19.90 -7.23 6.25
CA SER A 20 19.89 -8.59 5.70
C SER A 20 21.28 -9.13 5.35
N ARG A 21 22.27 -8.25 5.14
CA ARG A 21 23.66 -8.54 4.78
C ARG A 21 24.65 -7.96 5.80
N CYS A 22 24.24 -7.74 7.06
CA CYS A 22 25.17 -7.22 8.08
C CYS A 22 26.11 -8.32 8.59
N ASP A 23 27.39 -8.28 8.25
CA ASP A 23 28.37 -9.30 8.65
C ASP A 23 29.30 -8.85 9.80
N HIS A 24 29.00 -7.71 10.40
CA HIS A 24 29.75 -7.16 11.54
C HIS A 24 29.46 -7.96 12.82
N LYS A 25 30.52 -8.37 13.52
CA LYS A 25 30.44 -9.07 14.83
C LYS A 25 30.88 -8.21 16.01
N GLU A 26 31.64 -7.14 15.74
CA GLU A 26 32.22 -6.26 16.77
C GLU A 26 31.27 -5.14 17.20
N ARG A 27 30.22 -4.87 16.42
CA ARG A 27 29.28 -3.77 16.66
C ARG A 27 28.08 -4.25 17.47
N LEU A 28 27.48 -3.33 18.22
CA LEU A 28 26.26 -3.57 18.98
C LEU A 28 25.15 -4.14 18.09
N LEU A 29 24.57 -5.25 18.55
CA LEU A 29 23.52 -5.98 17.85
C LEU A 29 22.14 -5.57 18.35
N LYS A 30 21.25 -5.26 17.41
CA LYS A 30 19.86 -4.90 17.65
C LYS A 30 18.92 -5.92 17.03
N VAL A 31 17.81 -6.20 17.71
CA VAL A 31 16.76 -7.10 17.21
C VAL A 31 16.17 -6.54 15.91
N VAL A 32 16.18 -7.35 14.86
CA VAL A 32 15.54 -7.06 13.58
C VAL A 32 14.05 -7.37 13.71
N ARG A 33 13.22 -6.32 13.62
CA ARG A 33 11.76 -6.47 13.62
C ARG A 33 11.28 -7.25 12.39
N LYS A 34 10.10 -7.85 12.49
CA LYS A 34 9.45 -8.56 11.37
C LYS A 34 9.37 -7.62 10.15
N LYS A 35 9.66 -8.17 8.97
CA LYS A 35 9.59 -7.43 7.72
C LYS A 35 8.13 -7.12 7.39
N GLY A 36 7.86 -5.89 6.97
CA GLY A 36 6.58 -5.50 6.40
C GLY A 36 6.10 -4.16 6.94
N ARG A 37 5.80 -3.24 6.03
CA ARG A 37 4.92 -2.12 6.33
C ARG A 37 3.50 -2.71 6.47
N PRO A 38 2.68 -2.26 7.43
CA PRO A 38 1.26 -2.61 7.42
C PRO A 38 0.65 -2.25 6.07
N ILE A 39 -0.37 -2.98 5.68
CA ILE A 39 -0.98 -2.76 4.37
C ILE A 39 -1.66 -1.40 4.32
N SER A 40 -1.23 -0.56 3.38
CA SER A 40 -1.73 0.82 3.24
C SER A 40 -3.02 0.92 2.43
N GLN A 41 -3.49 -0.18 1.85
CA GLN A 41 -4.65 -0.21 0.95
C GLN A 41 -5.67 -1.23 1.42
N CYS A 42 -6.95 -0.92 1.28
CA CYS A 42 -8.02 -1.88 1.50
C CYS A 42 -8.02 -2.98 0.42
N GLU A 43 -8.69 -4.09 0.70
CA GLU A 43 -8.78 -5.26 -0.19
C GLU A 43 -9.35 -4.90 -1.57
N ASN A 44 -10.44 -4.13 -1.61
CA ASN A 44 -11.06 -3.68 -2.86
C ASN A 44 -10.08 -2.86 -3.75
N CYS A 45 -9.32 -1.93 -3.16
CA CYS A 45 -8.33 -1.16 -3.92
C CYS A 45 -7.19 -2.04 -4.44
N ARG A 46 -6.81 -3.10 -3.71
CA ARG A 46 -5.82 -4.07 -4.19
C ARG A 46 -6.36 -4.90 -5.35
N GLU A 47 -7.60 -5.34 -5.27
CA GLU A 47 -8.25 -6.10 -6.34
C GLU A 47 -8.39 -5.26 -7.61
N LYS A 48 -8.80 -3.99 -7.48
CA LYS A 48 -8.84 -3.05 -8.62
C LYS A 48 -7.48 -2.87 -9.28
N ARG A 49 -6.40 -2.85 -8.50
CA ARG A 49 -5.04 -2.82 -9.06
C ARG A 49 -4.71 -4.11 -9.82
N LYS A 50 -5.09 -5.28 -9.31
CA LYS A 50 -4.81 -6.56 -9.98
C LYS A 50 -5.64 -6.77 -11.25
N THR A 51 -6.95 -6.53 -11.15
CA THR A 51 -7.92 -6.84 -12.20
C THR A 51 -7.98 -5.75 -13.26
N LYS A 52 -7.95 -4.48 -12.84
CA LYS A 52 -8.15 -3.31 -13.72
C LYS A 52 -6.89 -2.51 -13.95
N LYS A 53 -5.74 -2.89 -13.36
CA LYS A 53 -4.46 -2.16 -13.45
C LYS A 53 -4.58 -0.68 -13.02
N VAL A 54 -5.50 -0.36 -12.11
CA VAL A 54 -5.70 1.01 -11.63
C VAL A 54 -4.80 1.29 -10.43
N HIS A 55 -4.00 2.35 -10.52
CA HIS A 55 -3.04 2.77 -9.49
C HIS A 55 -3.46 4.10 -8.85
N GLN A 56 -4.47 4.06 -7.99
CA GLN A 56 -4.92 5.23 -7.23
C GLN A 56 -4.57 5.12 -5.73
N LYS A 57 -4.46 6.27 -5.06
CA LYS A 57 -4.31 6.35 -3.61
C LYS A 57 -5.59 5.81 -2.94
N CYS A 58 -5.43 4.98 -1.91
CA CYS A 58 -6.57 4.41 -1.20
C CYS A 58 -7.07 5.41 -0.15
N GLU A 59 -8.23 6.01 -0.41
CA GLU A 59 -8.88 7.00 0.49
C GLU A 59 -10.17 6.44 1.12
N CYS A 60 -10.40 5.13 1.00
CA CYS A 60 -11.62 4.46 1.48
C CYS A 60 -11.86 4.59 2.99
N LEU A 61 -10.82 4.87 3.80
CA LEU A 61 -10.96 5.05 5.25
C LEU A 61 -11.80 6.29 5.59
N MET A 62 -11.84 7.30 4.72
CA MET A 62 -12.65 8.51 4.93
C MET A 62 -14.12 8.32 4.54
N GLN A 63 -14.42 7.32 3.70
CA GLN A 63 -15.74 7.12 3.11
C GLN A 63 -16.63 6.16 3.93
N LYS A 64 -16.08 5.42 4.90
CA LYS A 64 -16.81 4.40 5.69
C LYS A 64 -17.84 4.95 6.70
N LYS A 65 -17.93 6.27 6.91
CA LYS A 65 -18.97 6.86 7.77
C LYS A 65 -20.35 6.96 7.10
N SER A 66 -20.43 6.71 5.81
CA SER A 66 -21.66 6.85 5.05
C SER A 66 -21.83 5.60 4.18
N LEU A 67 -22.98 4.94 4.33
CA LEU A 67 -23.55 3.96 3.40
C LEU A 67 -23.17 2.49 3.64
N LYS A 68 -24.10 1.79 4.30
CA LYS A 68 -24.54 0.46 3.84
C LYS A 68 -25.09 0.61 2.41
N ASP A 69 -24.81 -0.39 1.60
CA ASP A 69 -25.47 -0.77 0.36
C ASP A 69 -25.07 -0.09 -0.97
N LYS A 70 -24.82 -1.02 -1.90
CA LYS A 70 -25.05 -1.03 -3.36
C LYS A 70 -23.85 -0.89 -4.29
N ASN A 71 -23.72 -1.95 -5.09
CA ASN A 71 -22.96 -2.16 -6.32
C ASN A 71 -22.52 -0.86 -7.02
N SER A 72 -21.22 -0.59 -6.99
CA SER A 72 -20.58 0.44 -7.82
C SER A 72 -20.31 -0.14 -9.22
N SER A 73 -21.36 -0.20 -10.04
CA SER A 73 -21.21 -0.08 -11.49
C SER A 73 -20.69 1.33 -11.76
N PHE A 74 -19.41 1.42 -12.12
CA PHE A 74 -18.76 2.64 -12.58
C PHE A 74 -19.43 3.11 -13.88
N ALA A 75 -20.52 3.88 -13.77
CA ALA A 75 -21.00 4.71 -14.84
C ALA A 75 -20.19 6.01 -14.82
N SER A 76 -18.99 5.97 -15.39
CA SER A 76 -18.37 7.19 -15.92
C SER A 76 -19.15 7.57 -17.17
N SER A 77 -20.31 8.20 -16.98
CA SER A 77 -21.01 8.84 -18.08
C SER A 77 -20.30 10.15 -18.38
N ARG A 78 -19.36 10.04 -19.30
CA ARG A 78 -18.85 11.12 -20.14
C ARG A 78 -20.01 12.05 -20.49
N TYR A 79 -19.88 13.32 -20.15
CA TYR A 79 -20.73 14.40 -20.63
C TYR A 79 -20.49 14.55 -22.15
N VAL A 80 -21.10 13.65 -22.93
CA VAL A 80 -21.35 13.89 -24.35
C VAL A 80 -22.59 14.78 -24.41
N MET A 81 -22.38 16.09 -24.41
CA MET A 81 -23.46 16.99 -24.81
C MET A 81 -23.58 16.90 -26.32
N SER A 82 -24.60 16.18 -26.78
CA SER A 82 -25.10 16.28 -28.14
C SER A 82 -25.73 17.66 -28.38
N ILE A 83 -25.40 18.20 -29.55
CA ILE A 83 -25.78 19.49 -30.11
C ILE A 83 -27.28 19.50 -30.42
N GLU A 84 -28.12 20.25 -29.69
CA GLU A 84 -29.49 20.61 -30.13
C GLU A 84 -30.22 21.65 -29.24
N ALA A 85 -29.52 22.55 -28.53
CA ALA A 85 -30.18 23.46 -27.57
C ALA A 85 -29.78 24.96 -27.65
N LEU A 86 -29.17 25.43 -28.75
CA LEU A 86 -28.78 26.85 -28.90
C LEU A 86 -29.21 27.49 -30.22
N LEU A 87 -30.20 26.92 -30.91
CA LEU A 87 -30.87 27.54 -32.05
C LEU A 87 -32.38 27.57 -31.80
N THR A 88 -32.78 28.51 -30.96
CA THR A 88 -34.10 29.16 -30.92
C THR A 88 -33.90 30.58 -30.43
#